data_AF-A0A350AU80-F1
#
_entry.id   AF-A0A350AU80-F1
#
_cell.length_a   1.000
_cell.length_b   1.000
_cell.length_c   1.000
_cell.angle_alpha   90.00
_cell.angle_beta   90.00
_cell.angle_gamma   90.00
#
_symmetry.space_group_name_H-M   'P 1'
#
loop_
_entity.id
_entity.type
_entity.pdbx_description
1 polymer ?
#
loop_
_entity_poly.entity_id
_entity_poly.type
_entity_poly.pdbx_seq_one_letter_code
_entity_poly.pdbx_strand_id
1 'polypeptide(L)'
;MIPKKNESGFTSWMNGREYQDAFDERARDLYPIVVEAKVSDQNKVLFRAYYTEIPDGPFWFWSNHGISTETFEEIRRKRKEEGYVLIHHQPLHVGNRTIHQATWAKRN
;
A
#
# COMPACT_ATOMS: atom_id res chain seq x y z
N MET A 1 -28.62 -13.25 -3.94
CA MET A 1 -27.60 -12.19 -3.80
C MET A 1 -26.44 -12.61 -4.69
N ILE A 2 -26.23 -11.93 -5.81
CA ILE A 2 -25.16 -12.29 -6.75
C ILE A 2 -23.85 -11.84 -6.09
N PRO A 3 -22.85 -12.71 -5.88
CA PRO A 3 -21.55 -12.26 -5.41
C PRO A 3 -21.02 -11.24 -6.41
N LYS A 4 -20.70 -10.02 -5.97
CA LYS A 4 -20.05 -9.03 -6.84
C LYS A 4 -18.77 -9.67 -7.36
N LYS A 5 -18.75 -9.87 -8.68
CA LYS A 5 -17.69 -10.48 -9.47
C LYS A 5 -16.32 -9.92 -9.05
N ASN A 6 -15.49 -10.75 -8.41
CA ASN A 6 -14.04 -10.65 -8.28
C ASN A 6 -13.45 -9.22 -8.34
N GLU A 7 -13.35 -8.53 -7.20
CA GLU A 7 -12.44 -7.38 -7.04
C GLU A 7 -10.98 -7.80 -6.82
N SER A 8 -10.63 -9.04 -7.18
CA SER A 8 -9.26 -9.53 -7.22
C SER A 8 -8.54 -8.92 -8.42
N GLY A 9 -7.79 -7.84 -8.17
CA GLY A 9 -7.05 -7.12 -9.20
C GLY A 9 -6.41 -5.85 -8.67
N PHE A 10 -5.47 -5.31 -9.45
CA PHE A 10 -4.94 -3.98 -9.17
C PHE A 10 -6.02 -2.92 -9.36
N THR A 11 -6.02 -1.91 -8.50
CA THR A 11 -6.72 -0.65 -8.78
C THR A 11 -6.15 0.01 -10.05
N SER A 12 -6.94 0.90 -10.65
CA SER A 12 -6.42 1.82 -11.66
C SER A 12 -5.25 2.65 -11.11
N TRP A 13 -4.39 3.13 -12.00
CA TRP A 13 -3.37 4.11 -11.63
C TRP A 13 -4.02 5.44 -11.27
N MET A 14 -3.74 5.93 -10.07
CA MET A 14 -4.38 7.10 -9.45
C MET A 14 -3.33 8.08 -8.95
N ASN A 15 -3.67 9.37 -8.84
CA ASN A 15 -2.81 10.29 -8.11
C ASN A 15 -2.87 9.99 -6.60
N GLY A 16 -1.98 10.60 -5.80
CA GLY A 16 -1.88 10.28 -4.36
C GLY A 16 -3.18 10.52 -3.57
N ARG A 17 -3.95 11.56 -3.92
CA ARG A 17 -5.24 11.83 -3.25
C ARG A 17 -6.27 10.77 -3.60
N GLU A 18 -6.46 10.52 -4.89
CA GLU A 18 -7.40 9.49 -5.39
C GLU A 18 -7.06 8.10 -4.82
N TYR A 19 -5.76 7.78 -4.75
CA TYR A 19 -5.30 6.55 -4.15
C TYR A 19 -5.63 6.47 -2.66
N GLN A 20 -5.44 7.55 -1.90
CA GLN A 20 -5.78 7.59 -0.48
C GLN A 20 -7.28 7.39 -0.27
N ASP A 21 -8.11 8.06 -1.06
CA ASP A 21 -9.57 7.91 -1.00
C ASP A 21 -10.00 6.45 -1.28
N ALA A 22 -9.43 5.84 -2.33
CA ALA A 22 -9.68 4.44 -2.67
C ALA A 22 -9.15 3.46 -1.59
N PHE A 23 -8.02 3.79 -0.96
CA PHE A 23 -7.48 3.03 0.15
C PHE A 23 -8.40 3.07 1.37
N ASP A 24 -8.89 4.25 1.77
CA ASP A 24 -9.75 4.43 2.93
C ASP A 24 -11.11 3.72 2.78
N GLU A 25 -11.61 3.60 1.54
CA GLU A 25 -12.79 2.80 1.23
C GLU A 25 -12.51 1.30 1.37
N ARG A 26 -11.45 0.80 0.72
CA ARG A 26 -11.15 -0.64 0.62
C ARG A 26 -10.55 -1.25 1.88
N ALA A 27 -9.82 -0.46 2.67
CA ALA A 27 -9.12 -0.90 3.88
C ALA A 27 -10.06 -1.39 5.01
N ARG A 28 -11.38 -1.24 4.83
CA ARG A 28 -12.42 -1.73 5.75
C ARG A 28 -12.56 -3.25 5.71
N ASP A 29 -12.51 -3.82 4.50
CA ASP A 29 -12.81 -5.23 4.25
C ASP A 29 -11.61 -5.99 3.64
N LEU A 30 -10.65 -5.26 3.08
CA LEU A 30 -9.48 -5.81 2.38
C LEU A 30 -8.20 -5.16 2.89
N TYR A 31 -7.05 -5.77 2.60
CA TYR A 31 -5.75 -5.12 2.78
C TYR A 31 -4.94 -5.16 1.48
N PRO A 32 -4.13 -4.12 1.19
CA PRO A 32 -3.28 -4.15 0.01
C PRO A 32 -2.08 -5.07 0.27
N ILE A 33 -1.93 -6.13 -0.53
CA ILE A 33 -0.74 -7.00 -0.47
C ILE A 33 0.39 -6.48 -1.36
N VAL A 34 0.07 -5.65 -2.35
CA VAL A 34 1.05 -4.95 -3.20
C VAL A 34 0.61 -3.49 -3.35
N VAL A 35 1.55 -2.58 -3.21
CA VAL A 35 1.37 -1.14 -3.49
C VAL A 35 2.48 -0.68 -4.43
N GLU A 36 2.10 -0.15 -5.58
CA GLU A 36 3.04 0.30 -6.59
C GLU A 36 2.92 1.80 -6.84
N ALA A 37 4.05 2.40 -7.23
CA ALA A 37 4.13 3.72 -7.81
C ALA A 37 4.89 3.68 -9.14
N LYS A 38 4.49 4.56 -10.06
CA LYS A 38 5.23 4.85 -11.29
C LYS A 38 5.22 6.34 -11.61
N VAL A 39 6.14 6.75 -12.47
CA VAL A 39 6.05 8.05 -13.16
C VAL A 39 5.28 7.86 -14.46
N SER A 40 4.25 8.67 -14.68
CA SER A 40 3.48 8.71 -15.93
C SER A 40 4.19 9.50 -17.02
N ASP A 41 3.70 9.38 -18.26
CA ASP A 41 4.22 10.15 -19.41
C ASP A 41 4.10 11.68 -19.21
N GLN A 42 3.22 12.13 -18.32
CA GLN A 42 3.06 13.54 -17.93
C GLN A 42 3.95 13.94 -16.73
N ASN A 43 4.95 13.13 -16.39
CA ASN A 43 5.86 13.32 -15.26
C ASN A 43 5.15 13.42 -13.89
N LYS A 44 3.95 12.84 -13.77
CA LYS A 44 3.21 12.75 -12.51
C LYS A 44 3.42 11.38 -11.88
N VAL A 45 3.60 11.33 -10.56
CA VAL A 45 3.62 10.09 -9.81
C VAL A 45 2.19 9.55 -9.67
N LEU A 46 2.00 8.30 -10.05
CA LEU A 46 0.73 7.57 -9.90
C LEU A 46 0.95 6.34 -9.04
N PHE A 47 -0.10 5.93 -8.34
CA PHE A 47 -0.12 4.80 -7.42
C PHE A 47 -1.22 3.80 -7.81
N ARG A 48 -1.02 2.53 -7.45
CA ARG A 48 -2.08 1.51 -7.46
C ARG A 48 -1.80 0.46 -6.41
N ALA A 49 -2.82 -0.29 -6.02
CA ALA A 49 -2.65 -1.41 -5.10
C ALA A 49 -3.42 -2.63 -5.55
N TYR A 50 -2.87 -3.81 -5.24
CA TYR A 50 -3.58 -5.07 -5.33
C TYR A 50 -4.10 -5.42 -3.94
N TYR A 51 -5.40 -5.62 -3.81
CA TYR A 51 -6.06 -5.95 -2.55
C TYR A 51 -6.37 -7.44 -2.45
N THR A 52 -6.31 -7.96 -1.24
CA THR A 52 -6.76 -9.31 -0.91
C THR A 52 -7.55 -9.28 0.38
N GLU A 53 -8.34 -10.34 0.59
CA GLU A 53 -9.17 -10.50 1.79
C GLU A 53 -8.32 -10.51 3.06
N ILE A 54 -8.84 -9.89 4.12
CA ILE A 54 -8.26 -9.99 5.46
C ILE A 54 -8.41 -11.44 5.93
N PRO A 55 -7.33 -12.11 6.37
CA PRO A 55 -7.41 -13.48 6.87
C PRO A 55 -8.34 -13.59 8.08
N ASP A 56 -8.95 -14.76 8.26
CA ASP A 56 -9.69 -15.07 9.47
C ASP A 56 -8.80 -14.96 10.73
N GLY A 57 -9.36 -14.39 11.80
CA GLY A 57 -8.68 -14.21 13.08
C GLY A 57 -8.02 -12.84 13.26
N PRO A 58 -7.24 -12.64 14.34
CA PRO A 58 -6.65 -11.34 14.63
C PRO A 58 -5.54 -10.98 13.63
N PHE A 59 -5.87 -10.05 12.73
CA PHE A 59 -4.98 -9.54 11.69
C PHE A 59 -4.95 -8.01 11.73
N TRP A 60 -3.74 -7.44 11.68
CA TRP A 60 -3.53 -6.01 11.54
C TRP A 60 -2.56 -5.72 10.42
N PHE A 61 -2.75 -4.60 9.74
CA PHE A 61 -1.84 -4.13 8.72
C PHE A 61 -1.61 -2.63 8.80
N TRP A 62 -0.49 -2.20 8.23
CA TRP A 62 -0.17 -0.80 7.95
C TRP A 62 0.26 -0.71 6.50
N SER A 63 -0.18 0.34 5.80
CA SER A 63 0.25 0.58 4.43
C SER A 63 0.51 2.06 4.22
N ASN A 64 1.59 2.39 3.53
CA ASN A 64 1.95 3.76 3.19
C ASN A 64 2.36 3.84 1.72
N HIS A 65 2.09 4.99 1.09
CA HIS A 65 2.49 5.30 -0.27
C HIS A 65 3.18 6.66 -0.33
N GLY A 66 4.09 6.83 -1.29
CA GLY A 66 4.73 8.13 -1.56
C GLY A 66 5.60 8.72 -0.44
N ILE A 67 5.99 7.94 0.58
CA ILE A 67 6.77 8.44 1.72
C ILE A 67 8.26 8.56 1.36
N SER A 68 8.99 9.44 2.04
CA SER A 68 10.45 9.58 1.87
C SER A 68 11.20 8.35 2.39
N THR A 69 12.47 8.22 2.02
CA THR A 69 13.35 7.16 2.54
C THR A 69 13.52 7.25 4.07
N GLU A 70 13.68 8.46 4.61
CA GLU A 70 13.79 8.67 6.05
C GLU A 70 12.53 8.20 6.80
N THR A 71 11.36 8.66 6.37
CA THR A 71 10.08 8.24 6.94
C THR A 71 9.85 6.74 6.80
N PHE A 72 10.26 6.13 5.68
CA PHE A 72 10.17 4.69 5.50
C PHE A 72 10.99 3.93 6.54
N GLU A 73 12.25 4.29 6.78
CA GLU A 73 13.09 3.59 7.76
C GLU A 73 12.59 3.80 9.19
N GLU A 74 12.10 5.00 9.53
CA GLU A 74 11.46 5.27 10.83
C GLU A 74 10.25 4.37 11.07
N ILE A 75 9.33 4.31 10.10
CA ILE A 75 8.15 3.45 10.18
C ILE A 75 8.57 1.99 10.24
N ARG A 76 9.51 1.57 9.38
CA ARG A 76 9.98 0.18 9.34
C ARG A 76 10.53 -0.27 10.69
N ARG A 77 11.36 0.55 11.34
CA ARG A 77 11.87 0.26 12.68
C ARG A 77 10.74 0.17 13.70
N LYS A 78 9.85 1.17 13.75
CA LYS A 78 8.71 1.21 14.67
C LYS A 78 7.81 -0.02 14.51
N ARG A 79 7.43 -0.38 13.28
CA ARG A 79 6.55 -1.53 13.00
C ARG A 79 7.21 -2.85 13.36
N LYS A 80 8.52 -2.97 13.15
CA LYS A 80 9.29 -4.14 13.62
C LYS A 80 9.23 -4.28 15.14
N GLU A 81 9.42 -3.19 15.89
CA GLU A 81 9.34 -3.19 17.36
C GLU A 81 7.94 -3.59 17.87
N GLU A 82 6.88 -3.24 17.12
CA GLU A 82 5.49 -3.61 17.42
C GLU A 82 5.12 -5.04 16.97
N GLY A 83 6.05 -5.78 16.36
CA GLY A 83 5.87 -7.16 15.91
C GLY A 83 5.21 -7.31 14.53
N TYR A 84 5.16 -6.26 13.73
CA TYR A 84 4.75 -6.36 12.33
C TYR A 84 5.91 -6.81 11.43
N VAL A 85 5.57 -7.50 10.34
CA VAL A 85 6.49 -7.91 9.28
C VAL A 85 6.24 -7.07 8.03
N LEU A 86 7.31 -6.61 7.38
CA LEU A 86 7.23 -5.96 6.07
C LEU A 86 6.91 -7.03 5.01
N ILE A 87 5.71 -6.97 4.43
CA ILE A 87 5.23 -7.96 3.45
C ILE A 87 5.36 -7.47 2.00
N HIS A 88 5.41 -6.16 1.80
CA HIS A 88 5.64 -5.55 0.49
C HIS A 88 6.42 -4.26 0.62
N HIS A 89 7.34 -4.03 -0.31
CA HIS A 89 8.08 -2.78 -0.43
C HIS A 89 8.46 -2.55 -1.90
N GLN A 90 8.13 -1.37 -2.40
CA GLN A 90 8.63 -0.86 -3.67
C GLN A 90 9.22 0.54 -3.48
N PRO A 91 10.50 0.77 -3.85
CA PRO A 91 11.04 2.10 -4.06
C PRO A 91 10.77 2.59 -5.50
N LEU A 92 10.58 3.91 -5.65
CA LEU A 92 10.55 4.59 -6.95
C LEU A 92 11.45 5.82 -6.92
N HIS A 93 12.37 5.90 -7.86
CA HIS A 93 13.19 7.10 -8.08
C HIS A 93 12.41 8.13 -8.90
N VAL A 94 12.28 9.35 -8.38
CA VAL A 94 11.55 10.46 -9.00
C VAL A 94 12.44 11.70 -8.96
N GLY A 95 13.12 11.99 -10.06
CA GLY A 95 14.12 13.05 -10.10
C GLY A 95 15.29 12.75 -9.16
N ASN A 96 15.54 13.63 -8.19
CA ASN A 96 16.63 13.51 -7.21
C ASN A 96 16.21 12.87 -5.87
N ARG A 97 14.99 12.35 -5.78
CA ARG A 97 14.45 11.74 -4.56
C ARG A 97 13.94 10.33 -4.82
N THR A 98 13.93 9.52 -3.76
CA THR A 98 13.28 8.20 -3.76
C THR A 98 12.05 8.26 -2.88
N ILE A 99 10.94 7.76 -3.40
CA ILE A 99 9.72 7.54 -2.62
C ILE A 99 9.49 6.06 -2.42
N HIS A 100 8.86 5.69 -1.31
CA HIS A 100 8.66 4.31 -0.91
C HIS A 100 7.17 4.01 -0.78
N GLN A 101 6.80 2.80 -1.17
CA GLN A 101 5.48 2.21 -1.00
C GLN A 101 5.67 0.92 -0.23
N ALA A 102 4.94 0.74 0.85
CA ALA A 102 5.18 -0.41 1.71
C ALA A 102 3.92 -0.82 2.47
N THR A 103 3.85 -2.13 2.73
CA THR A 103 2.81 -2.72 3.56
C THR A 103 3.47 -3.63 4.60
N TRP A 104 3.02 -3.48 5.83
CA TRP A 104 3.37 -4.34 6.96
C TRP A 104 2.13 -5.07 7.46
N ALA A 105 2.30 -6.31 7.89
CA ALA A 105 1.21 -7.10 8.47
C ALA A 105 1.67 -7.80 9.76
N LYS A 106 0.71 -8.01 10.66
CA LYS A 106 0.88 -8.76 11.90
C LYS A 106 -0.29 -9.71 12.06
N ARG A 107 0.02 -10.94 12.43
CA ARG A 107 -0.94 -11.96 12.88
C ARG A 107 -0.60 -12.27 14.34
N ASN A 108 -1.62 -12.41 15.18
CA ASN A 108 -1.44 -12.98 16.53
C ASN A 108 -1.73 -14.48 16.50
#